data_AF-A0A956L9Z4-F1
#
_entry.id   AF-A0A956L9Z4-F1
#
_cell.length_a   1.000
_cell.length_b   1.000
_cell.length_c   1.000
_cell.angle_alpha   90.00
_cell.angle_beta   90.00
_cell.angle_gamma   90.00
#
_symmetry.space_group_name_H-M   'P 1'
#
loop_
_entity.id
_entity.type
_entity.pdbx_description
1 polymer ?
#
loop_
_entity_poly.entity_id
_entity_poly.type
_entity_poly.pdbx_seq_one_letter_code
_entity_poly.pdbx_strand_id
1 'polypeptide(L)'
;MHTDDTLLYSIGDEDNRLEWALLPRKAQHVVSVAGSGARLLPLLARRPRRLTALDLSPMQLALTRLRLAALASWTHEIYCAFFGYPPHSMIPAERHARFEGLPLDERTKGMLRPLLRACDFGPAAYYGRFERSLVRTARLVRVLLGPEVHCPFAAQGIEEQRQLLAERFPRRRWQLVLSLLSNDDELRTLLGHGAFTQRTEKATAFRHFERLF
;
A
#
# COMPACT_ATOMS: atom_id res chain seq x y z
N MET A 1 -13.52 5.95 20.42
CA MET A 1 -12.46 5.77 19.40
C MET A 1 -12.43 4.29 19.04
N HIS A 2 -13.19 3.87 18.02
CA HIS A 2 -13.08 2.50 17.50
C HIS A 2 -11.79 2.42 16.68
N THR A 3 -10.70 1.95 17.30
CA THR A 3 -9.55 1.49 16.53
C THR A 3 -9.98 0.17 15.91
N ASP A 4 -10.41 0.25 14.66
CA ASP A 4 -10.65 -0.88 13.81
C ASP A 4 -9.32 -1.67 13.71
N ASP A 5 -9.25 -2.84 14.36
CA ASP A 5 -8.06 -3.70 14.43
C ASP A 5 -7.72 -4.35 13.07
N THR A 6 -8.41 -3.95 12.01
CA THR A 6 -8.19 -4.45 10.65
C THR A 6 -6.99 -3.77 9.98
N LEU A 7 -6.24 -4.55 9.20
CA LEU A 7 -5.12 -4.04 8.44
C LEU A 7 -5.60 -3.10 7.31
N LEU A 8 -5.15 -1.85 7.34
CA LEU A 8 -5.55 -0.85 6.35
C LEU A 8 -4.85 -1.06 4.99
N TYR A 9 -3.52 -1.13 5.01
CA TYR A 9 -2.66 -1.41 3.87
C TYR A 9 -1.52 -2.36 4.28
N SER A 10 -1.19 -3.29 3.41
CA SER A 10 -0.17 -4.33 3.58
C SER A 10 1.12 -4.04 2.81
N ILE A 11 1.06 -3.24 1.75
CA ILE A 11 2.19 -2.85 0.90
C ILE A 11 2.34 -1.33 0.85
N GLY A 12 3.53 -0.85 0.45
CA GLY A 12 3.72 0.56 0.11
C GLY A 12 3.31 0.77 -1.34
N ASP A 13 2.54 1.83 -1.59
CA ASP A 13 2.06 2.27 -2.91
C ASP A 13 2.80 3.51 -3.43
N GLU A 14 3.73 4.05 -2.63
CA GLU A 14 4.47 5.26 -2.94
C GLU A 14 5.93 4.98 -3.29
N ASP A 15 6.49 5.81 -4.17
CA ASP A 15 7.91 5.80 -4.52
C ASP A 15 8.74 6.47 -3.42
N ASN A 16 9.46 5.65 -2.65
CA ASN A 16 10.30 6.11 -1.53
C ASN A 16 11.69 6.60 -1.94
N ARG A 17 12.01 6.64 -3.25
CA ARG A 17 13.31 7.12 -3.74
C ARG A 17 13.52 8.60 -3.43
N LEU A 18 12.45 9.39 -3.44
CA LEU A 18 12.52 10.83 -3.15
C LEU A 18 12.93 11.07 -1.69
N GLU A 19 12.22 10.49 -0.72
CA GLU A 19 12.53 10.64 0.71
C GLU A 19 13.91 10.08 1.02
N TRP A 20 14.27 8.94 0.43
CA TRP A 20 15.62 8.41 0.56
C TRP A 20 16.67 9.37 0.00
N ALA A 21 16.45 9.97 -1.17
CA ALA A 21 17.39 10.88 -1.81
C ALA A 21 17.61 12.16 -0.98
N LEU A 22 16.51 12.72 -0.45
CA LEU A 22 16.52 13.94 0.36
C LEU A 22 17.07 13.72 1.77
N LEU A 23 16.97 12.50 2.33
CA LEU A 23 17.42 12.21 3.69
C LEU A 23 18.96 12.26 3.82
N PRO A 24 19.51 13.16 4.66
CA PRO A 24 20.96 13.21 4.90
C PRO A 24 21.48 11.91 5.51
N ARG A 25 22.71 11.52 5.14
CA ARG A 25 23.38 10.39 5.79
C ARG A 25 23.63 10.73 7.26
N LYS A 26 23.43 9.75 8.15
CA LYS A 26 23.63 9.90 9.60
C LYS A 26 22.78 11.02 10.24
N ALA A 27 21.57 11.27 9.73
CA ALA A 27 20.62 12.16 10.37
C ALA A 27 20.44 11.79 11.86
N GLN A 28 20.38 12.79 12.75
CA GLN A 28 20.27 12.55 14.20
C GLN A 28 18.96 11.85 14.56
N HIS A 29 17.86 12.27 13.93
CA HIS A 29 16.55 11.69 14.15
C HIS A 29 15.70 11.82 12.90
N VAL A 30 15.09 10.71 12.50
CA VAL A 30 14.10 10.65 11.43
C VAL A 30 12.77 10.26 12.04
N VAL A 31 11.74 11.02 11.72
CA VAL A 31 10.35 10.68 12.08
C VAL A 31 9.63 10.35 10.77
N SER A 32 8.95 9.20 10.74
CA SER A 32 8.21 8.73 9.57
C SER A 32 6.86 8.19 9.99
N VAL A 33 5.85 8.38 9.15
CA VAL A 33 4.62 7.59 9.26
C VAL A 33 4.97 6.14 8.98
N ALA A 34 4.45 5.22 9.79
CA ALA A 34 4.76 3.80 9.66
C ALA A 34 4.18 3.26 8.35
N GLY A 35 2.91 3.58 8.05
CA GLY A 35 2.27 3.06 6.86
C GLY A 35 2.26 1.54 6.91
N SER A 36 2.44 0.88 5.77
CA SER A 36 2.64 -0.58 5.73
C SER A 36 3.97 -1.02 6.37
N GLY A 37 4.80 -0.10 6.85
CA GLY A 37 6.16 -0.35 7.30
C GLY A 37 7.18 -0.49 6.17
N ALA A 38 6.75 -0.57 4.91
CA ALA A 38 7.67 -0.71 3.77
C ALA A 38 8.41 0.60 3.43
N ARG A 39 7.77 1.76 3.65
CA ARG A 39 8.34 3.08 3.31
C ARG A 39 9.53 3.49 4.18
N LEU A 40 9.53 3.06 5.45
CA LEU A 40 10.59 3.43 6.39
C LEU A 40 11.85 2.57 6.23
N LEU A 41 11.76 1.37 5.65
CA LEU A 41 12.93 0.47 5.55
C LEU A 41 14.06 1.07 4.72
N PRO A 42 13.82 1.66 3.53
CA PRO A 42 14.90 2.26 2.75
C PRO A 42 15.58 3.42 3.47
N LEU A 43 14.87 4.15 4.33
CA LEU A 43 15.46 5.25 5.12
C LEU A 43 16.58 4.75 6.05
N LEU A 44 16.53 3.49 6.50
CA LEU A 44 17.60 2.86 7.29
C LEU A 44 18.93 2.80 6.54
N ALA A 45 18.92 2.75 5.20
CA ALA A 45 20.14 2.77 4.39
C ALA A 45 20.92 4.09 4.51
N ARG A 46 20.26 5.19 4.93
CA ARG A 46 20.91 6.46 5.26
C ARG A 46 21.54 6.48 6.66
N ARG A 47 21.40 5.39 7.42
CA ARG A 47 21.97 5.17 8.76
C ARG A 47 21.61 6.27 9.78
N PRO A 48 20.33 6.63 9.94
CA PRO A 48 19.95 7.59 10.97
C PRO A 48 20.32 7.07 12.37
N ARG A 49 20.66 7.98 13.30
CA ARG A 49 20.94 7.60 14.70
C ARG A 49 19.69 7.14 15.43
N ARG A 50 18.53 7.70 15.07
CA ARG A 50 17.21 7.29 15.57
C ARG A 50 16.19 7.37 14.45
N LEU A 51 15.35 6.35 14.32
CA LEU A 51 14.16 6.38 13.49
C LEU A 51 12.94 6.15 14.38
N THR A 52 11.95 7.04 14.32
CA THR A 52 10.68 6.91 15.03
C THR A 52 9.57 6.76 14.02
N ALA A 53 8.94 5.58 14.02
CA ALA A 53 7.76 5.29 13.23
C ALA A 53 6.51 5.61 14.05
N LEU A 54 5.57 6.34 13.46
CA LEU A 54 4.31 6.75 14.08
C LEU A 54 3.15 6.31 13.20
N ASP A 55 2.08 5.79 13.78
CA ASP A 55 0.84 5.47 13.05
C ASP A 55 -0.33 5.52 14.03
N LEU A 56 -1.51 5.86 13.51
CA LEU A 56 -2.75 5.82 14.29
C LEU A 56 -3.27 4.39 14.43
N SER A 57 -2.92 3.50 13.50
CA SER A 57 -3.30 2.09 13.53
C SER A 57 -2.28 1.25 14.31
N PRO A 58 -2.69 0.64 15.43
CA PRO A 58 -1.84 -0.31 16.15
C PRO A 58 -1.38 -1.47 15.26
N MET A 59 -2.25 -1.94 14.35
CA MET A 59 -1.94 -3.01 13.40
C MET A 59 -0.83 -2.62 12.43
N GLN A 60 -0.79 -1.36 11.97
CA GLN A 60 0.31 -0.87 11.12
C GLN A 60 1.65 -0.80 11.84
N LEU A 61 1.62 -0.43 13.12
CA LEU A 61 2.81 -0.50 13.97
C LEU A 61 3.26 -1.95 14.21
N ALA A 62 2.33 -2.89 14.40
CA ALA A 62 2.65 -4.32 14.53
C ALA A 62 3.28 -4.88 13.25
N LEU A 63 2.71 -4.54 12.09
CA LEU A 63 3.23 -4.94 10.78
C LEU A 63 4.61 -4.32 10.49
N THR A 64 4.83 -3.08 10.93
CA THR A 64 6.15 -2.43 10.89
C THR A 64 7.18 -3.18 11.74
N ARG A 65 6.82 -3.57 12.97
CA ARG A 65 7.70 -4.38 13.84
C ARG A 65 8.04 -5.72 13.20
N LEU A 66 7.06 -6.39 12.60
CA LEU A 66 7.26 -7.63 11.85
C LEU A 66 8.32 -7.46 10.75
N ARG A 67 8.19 -6.40 9.93
CA ARG A 67 9.16 -6.09 8.87
C ARG A 67 10.56 -5.80 9.40
N LEU A 68 10.68 -5.04 10.49
CA LEU A 68 11.98 -4.74 11.09
C LEU A 68 12.64 -5.98 11.69
N ALA A 69 11.89 -6.81 12.42
CA ALA A 69 12.40 -8.07 12.98
C ALA A 69 12.82 -9.04 11.87
N ALA A 70 12.02 -9.16 10.81
CA ALA A 70 12.32 -9.94 9.62
C ALA A 70 13.60 -9.45 8.93
N LEU A 71 13.70 -8.14 8.67
CA LEU A 71 14.88 -7.54 8.03
C LEU A 71 16.16 -7.75 8.84
N ALA A 72 16.06 -7.76 10.17
CA ALA A 72 17.20 -8.00 11.06
C ALA A 72 17.58 -9.49 11.15
N SER A 73 16.64 -10.41 10.88
CA SER A 73 16.80 -11.84 11.15
C SER A 73 17.05 -12.69 9.90
N TRP A 74 16.66 -12.21 8.72
CA TRP A 74 16.59 -13.01 7.51
C TRP A 74 17.40 -12.43 6.35
N THR A 75 17.76 -13.30 5.41
CA THR A 75 18.29 -12.87 4.11
C THR A 75 17.20 -12.20 3.28
N HIS A 76 17.62 -11.50 2.22
CA HIS A 76 16.72 -10.84 1.29
C HIS A 76 15.70 -11.82 0.67
N GLU A 77 16.13 -13.02 0.29
CA GLU A 77 15.29 -14.03 -0.35
C GLU A 77 14.19 -14.52 0.60
N ILE A 78 14.55 -14.81 1.85
CA ILE A 78 13.59 -15.25 2.88
C ILE A 78 12.62 -14.12 3.20
N TYR A 79 13.11 -12.88 3.32
CA TYR A 79 12.27 -11.71 3.52
C TYR A 79 11.25 -11.57 2.38
N CYS A 80 11.70 -11.62 1.13
CA CYS A 80 10.84 -11.55 -0.04
C CYS A 80 9.82 -12.69 -0.09
N ALA A 81 10.26 -13.92 0.14
CA ALA A 81 9.38 -15.09 0.18
C ALA A 81 8.31 -14.97 1.28
N PHE A 82 8.68 -14.46 2.47
CA PHE A 82 7.81 -14.25 3.62
C PHE A 82 6.76 -13.13 3.42
N PHE A 83 7.05 -12.12 2.60
CA PHE A 83 6.06 -11.08 2.27
C PHE A 83 5.34 -11.31 0.94
N GLY A 84 5.77 -12.29 0.13
CA GLY A 84 5.18 -12.61 -1.17
C GLY A 84 5.68 -11.73 -2.30
N TYR A 85 6.92 -11.24 -2.22
CA TYR A 85 7.56 -10.49 -3.29
C TYR A 85 8.17 -11.46 -4.31
N PRO A 86 7.73 -11.43 -5.60
CA PRO A 86 8.30 -12.28 -6.64
C PRO A 86 9.80 -12.04 -6.86
N PRO A 87 10.55 -13.03 -7.36
CA PRO A 87 10.11 -14.36 -7.76
C PRO A 87 10.05 -15.38 -6.59
N HIS A 88 10.32 -14.94 -5.37
CA HIS A 88 10.47 -15.83 -4.22
C HIS A 88 9.11 -16.27 -3.66
N SER A 89 9.02 -17.54 -3.25
CA SER A 89 7.81 -18.12 -2.67
C SER A 89 8.15 -18.92 -1.40
N MET A 90 7.15 -19.07 -0.53
CA MET A 90 7.28 -19.79 0.74
C MET A 90 5.94 -20.45 1.03
N ILE A 91 5.98 -21.72 1.42
CA ILE A 91 4.76 -22.47 1.76
C ILE A 91 4.20 -22.02 3.12
N PRO A 92 2.89 -22.12 3.35
CA PRO A 92 2.26 -21.68 4.60
C PRO A 92 2.89 -22.21 5.89
N ALA A 93 3.23 -23.51 5.93
CA ALA A 93 3.83 -24.13 7.09
C ALA A 93 5.20 -23.51 7.45
N GLU A 94 6.03 -23.23 6.45
CA GLU A 94 7.30 -22.55 6.66
C GLU A 94 7.07 -21.11 7.12
N ARG A 95 6.12 -20.38 6.50
CA ARG A 95 5.81 -19.00 6.88
C ARG A 95 5.36 -18.90 8.32
N HIS A 96 4.52 -19.83 8.77
CA HIS A 96 4.12 -19.93 10.17
C HIS A 96 5.33 -20.15 11.08
N ALA A 97 6.17 -21.16 10.81
CA ALA A 97 7.35 -21.45 11.63
C ALA A 97 8.32 -20.25 11.71
N ARG A 98 8.54 -19.56 10.58
CA ARG A 98 9.37 -18.35 10.51
C ARG A 98 8.79 -17.22 11.35
N PHE A 99 7.49 -16.96 11.23
CA PHE A 99 6.81 -15.94 12.02
C PHE A 99 6.92 -16.22 13.53
N GLU A 100 6.72 -17.48 13.95
CA GLU A 100 6.83 -17.87 15.36
C GLU A 100 8.26 -17.71 15.90
N GLY A 101 9.27 -17.98 15.07
CA GLY A 101 10.68 -17.85 15.40
C GLY A 101 11.22 -16.41 15.43
N LEU A 102 10.44 -15.40 15.03
CA LEU A 102 10.91 -14.01 15.07
C LEU A 102 10.99 -13.46 16.50
N PRO A 103 11.97 -12.58 16.79
CA PRO A 103 12.12 -11.89 18.06
C PRO A 103 11.11 -10.73 18.18
N LEU A 104 9.83 -11.06 18.22
CA LEU A 104 8.71 -10.14 18.43
C LEU A 104 8.11 -10.38 19.81
N ASP A 105 7.68 -9.31 20.48
CA ASP A 105 6.95 -9.42 21.74
C ASP A 105 5.57 -10.09 21.54
N GLU A 106 5.05 -10.73 22.58
CA GLU A 106 3.80 -11.49 22.50
C GLU A 106 2.59 -10.61 22.17
N ARG A 107 2.60 -9.32 22.53
CA ARG A 107 1.53 -8.40 22.12
C ARG A 107 1.55 -8.21 20.61
N THR A 108 2.72 -7.94 20.02
CA THR A 108 2.88 -7.83 18.57
C THR A 108 2.50 -9.13 17.85
N LYS A 109 2.96 -10.30 18.35
CA LYS A 109 2.56 -11.60 17.78
C LYS A 109 1.06 -11.83 17.87
N GLY A 110 0.46 -11.54 19.03
CA GLY A 110 -0.98 -11.67 19.26
C GLY A 110 -1.82 -10.85 18.29
N MET A 111 -1.36 -9.65 17.93
CA MET A 111 -2.02 -8.81 16.92
C MET A 111 -1.87 -9.38 15.50
N LEU A 112 -0.72 -9.95 15.15
CA LEU A 112 -0.43 -10.43 13.80
C LEU A 112 -0.99 -11.84 13.51
N ARG A 113 -1.15 -12.69 14.52
CA ARG A 113 -1.68 -14.06 14.35
C ARG A 113 -3.06 -14.09 13.67
N PRO A 114 -4.06 -13.28 14.06
CA PRO A 114 -5.35 -13.24 13.37
C PRO A 114 -5.21 -12.87 11.89
N LEU A 115 -4.37 -11.89 11.56
CA LEU A 115 -4.10 -11.48 10.18
C LEU A 115 -3.49 -12.64 9.37
N LEU A 116 -2.46 -13.28 9.91
CA LEU A 116 -1.78 -14.39 9.23
C LEU A 116 -2.67 -15.64 9.11
N ARG A 117 -3.54 -15.90 10.09
CA ARG A 117 -4.55 -16.97 9.99
C ARG A 117 -5.61 -16.66 8.95
N ALA A 118 -6.05 -15.40 8.83
CA ALA A 118 -7.03 -14.98 7.83
C ALA A 118 -6.53 -15.17 6.39
N CYS A 119 -5.21 -15.19 6.17
CA CYS A 119 -4.60 -15.52 4.90
C CYS A 119 -4.10 -16.97 4.79
N ASP A 120 -4.47 -17.85 5.74
CA ASP A 120 -3.98 -19.24 5.86
C ASP A 120 -2.45 -19.34 5.80
N PHE A 121 -1.76 -18.40 6.46
CA PHE A 121 -0.31 -18.22 6.38
C PHE A 121 0.25 -18.14 4.94
N GLY A 122 -0.58 -17.73 3.99
CA GLY A 122 -0.16 -17.21 2.69
C GLY A 122 0.52 -15.84 2.83
N PRO A 123 0.97 -15.25 1.71
CA PRO A 123 1.56 -13.92 1.75
C PRO A 123 0.57 -12.86 2.22
N ALA A 124 1.00 -12.00 3.15
CA ALA A 124 0.17 -10.89 3.63
C ALA A 124 0.07 -9.73 2.62
N ALA A 125 0.84 -9.74 1.52
CA ALA A 125 0.69 -8.77 0.45
C ALA A 125 -0.75 -8.79 -0.10
N TYR A 126 -1.32 -7.61 -0.32
CA TYR A 126 -2.70 -7.37 -0.76
C TYR A 126 -3.80 -7.76 0.24
N TYR A 127 -3.45 -8.10 1.50
CA TYR A 127 -4.42 -8.33 2.57
C TYR A 127 -4.82 -7.06 3.35
N GLY A 128 -4.39 -5.88 2.92
CA GLY A 128 -4.96 -4.64 3.46
C GLY A 128 -6.34 -4.34 2.87
N ARG A 129 -7.17 -3.64 3.65
CA ARG A 129 -8.50 -3.19 3.23
C ARG A 129 -8.43 -2.31 1.99
N PHE A 130 -7.43 -1.43 1.92
CA PHE A 130 -7.19 -0.54 0.80
C PHE A 130 -6.91 -1.33 -0.49
N GLU A 131 -5.96 -2.27 -0.48
CA GLU A 131 -5.64 -3.07 -1.66
C GLU A 131 -6.82 -3.93 -2.11
N ARG A 132 -7.56 -4.53 -1.17
CA ARG A 132 -8.76 -5.29 -1.52
C ARG A 132 -9.82 -4.43 -2.20
N SER A 133 -9.98 -3.18 -1.76
CA SER A 133 -10.90 -2.25 -2.42
C SER A 133 -10.42 -1.90 -3.83
N LEU A 134 -9.12 -1.63 -4.02
CA LEU A 134 -8.54 -1.37 -5.34
C LEU A 134 -8.72 -2.55 -6.28
N VAL A 135 -8.56 -3.79 -5.79
CA VAL A 135 -8.79 -5.00 -6.61
C VAL A 135 -10.25 -5.10 -7.05
N ARG A 136 -11.20 -4.78 -6.16
CA ARG A 136 -12.64 -4.77 -6.50
C ARG A 136 -12.95 -3.68 -7.52
N THR A 137 -12.52 -2.45 -7.26
CA THR A 137 -12.70 -1.31 -8.17
C THR A 137 -12.04 -1.59 -9.53
N ALA A 138 -10.84 -2.15 -9.55
CA ALA A 138 -10.14 -2.50 -10.80
C ALA A 138 -10.91 -3.53 -11.65
N ARG A 139 -11.68 -4.44 -11.04
CA ARG A 139 -12.55 -5.36 -11.80
C ARG A 139 -13.67 -4.60 -12.51
N LEU A 140 -14.33 -3.67 -11.81
CA LEU A 140 -15.37 -2.82 -12.39
C LEU A 140 -14.80 -1.92 -13.50
N VAL A 141 -13.67 -1.29 -13.24
CA VAL A 141 -12.94 -0.44 -14.19
C VAL A 141 -12.62 -1.22 -15.47
N ARG A 142 -12.11 -2.46 -15.36
CA ARG A 142 -11.81 -3.30 -16.52
C ARG A 142 -13.06 -3.66 -17.33
N VAL A 143 -14.18 -3.96 -16.67
CA VAL A 143 -15.44 -4.26 -17.35
C VAL A 143 -15.95 -3.04 -18.13
N LEU A 144 -15.87 -1.84 -17.54
CA LEU A 144 -16.38 -0.62 -18.16
C LEU A 144 -15.46 -0.04 -19.24
N LEU A 145 -14.14 -0.11 -19.07
CA LEU A 145 -13.19 0.45 -20.04
C LEU A 145 -12.81 -0.54 -21.15
N GLY A 146 -12.90 -1.85 -20.89
CA GLY A 146 -12.42 -2.88 -21.81
C GLY A 146 -10.89 -2.99 -21.83
N PRO A 147 -10.30 -3.72 -22.81
CA PRO A 147 -8.87 -4.00 -22.87
C PRO A 147 -8.00 -2.74 -23.05
N GLU A 148 -8.58 -1.65 -23.56
CA GLU A 148 -7.89 -0.37 -23.81
C GLU A 148 -7.33 0.28 -22.54
N VAL A 149 -7.86 -0.05 -21.36
CA VAL A 149 -7.32 0.42 -20.07
C VAL A 149 -5.86 0.02 -19.87
N HIS A 150 -5.44 -1.08 -20.48
CA HIS A 150 -4.06 -1.58 -20.35
C HIS A 150 -3.09 -0.91 -21.33
N CYS A 151 -3.58 -0.19 -22.33
CA CYS A 151 -2.76 0.37 -23.39
C CYS A 151 -1.61 1.25 -22.86
N PRO A 152 -1.82 2.19 -21.92
CA PRO A 152 -0.72 3.03 -21.41
C PRO A 152 0.35 2.26 -20.63
N PHE A 153 0.05 1.06 -20.15
CA PHE A 153 0.98 0.23 -19.37
C PHE A 153 1.94 -0.60 -20.25
N ALA A 154 1.68 -0.67 -21.56
CA ALA A 154 2.58 -1.32 -22.52
C ALA A 154 3.73 -0.41 -22.98
N ALA A 155 3.65 0.89 -22.70
CA ALA A 155 4.65 1.88 -23.09
C ALA A 155 6.03 1.59 -22.48
N GLN A 156 7.09 1.83 -23.24
CA GLN A 156 8.48 1.70 -22.82
C GLN A 156 9.07 3.03 -22.31
N GLY A 157 8.30 4.12 -22.36
CA GLY A 157 8.73 5.43 -21.89
C GLY A 157 7.58 6.40 -21.64
N ILE A 158 7.90 7.52 -20.98
CA ILE A 158 6.90 8.50 -20.54
C ILE A 158 6.22 9.22 -21.73
N GLU A 159 6.96 9.52 -22.80
CA GLU A 159 6.39 10.21 -23.96
C GLU A 159 5.43 9.29 -24.74
N GLU A 160 5.81 8.03 -24.93
CA GLU A 160 4.94 7.01 -25.51
C GLU A 160 3.69 6.78 -24.66
N GLN A 161 3.85 6.68 -23.33
CA GLN A 161 2.72 6.56 -22.42
C GLN A 161 1.75 7.75 -22.55
N ARG A 162 2.28 8.97 -22.70
CA ARG A 162 1.49 10.19 -22.89
C ARG A 162 0.71 10.16 -24.20
N GLN A 163 1.32 9.71 -25.28
CA GLN A 163 0.65 9.53 -26.58
C GLN A 163 -0.46 8.48 -26.48
N LEU A 164 -0.21 7.32 -25.89
CA LEU A 164 -1.22 6.28 -25.70
C LEU A 164 -2.39 6.76 -24.82
N LEU A 165 -2.12 7.58 -23.79
CA LEU A 165 -3.16 8.23 -22.98
C LEU A 165 -3.98 9.26 -23.76
N ALA A 166 -3.35 9.98 -24.68
CA ALA A 166 -4.04 10.97 -25.51
C ALA A 166 -4.93 10.32 -26.58
N GLU A 167 -4.39 9.31 -27.27
CA GLU A 167 -4.98 8.77 -28.49
C GLU A 167 -5.86 7.54 -28.26
N ARG A 168 -5.50 6.68 -27.29
CA ARG A 168 -6.10 5.34 -27.16
C ARG A 168 -6.84 5.10 -25.85
N PHE A 169 -6.66 5.95 -24.85
CA PHE A 169 -7.35 5.78 -23.57
C PHE A 169 -8.85 6.14 -23.70
N PRO A 170 -9.78 5.29 -23.23
CA PRO A 170 -11.21 5.49 -23.43
C PRO A 170 -11.79 6.56 -22.47
N ARG A 171 -11.45 7.84 -22.71
CA ARG A 171 -11.75 9.00 -21.86
C ARG A 171 -13.23 9.12 -21.46
N ARG A 172 -14.17 8.91 -22.39
CA ARG A 172 -15.61 9.00 -22.11
C ARG A 172 -16.10 7.90 -21.16
N ARG A 173 -15.61 6.68 -21.34
CA ARG A 173 -15.91 5.56 -20.44
C ARG A 173 -15.25 5.77 -19.08
N TRP A 174 -14.06 6.38 -19.06
CA TRP A 174 -13.38 6.78 -17.82
C TRP A 174 -14.16 7.84 -17.05
N GLN A 175 -14.70 8.86 -17.71
CA GLN A 175 -15.59 9.84 -17.08
C GLN A 175 -16.82 9.17 -16.47
N LEU A 176 -17.44 8.19 -17.16
CA LEU A 176 -18.54 7.41 -16.57
C LEU A 176 -18.09 6.66 -15.31
N VAL A 177 -16.95 5.96 -15.36
CA VAL A 177 -16.36 5.28 -14.19
C VAL A 177 -16.16 6.27 -13.04
N LEU A 178 -15.56 7.43 -13.29
CA LEU A 178 -15.35 8.47 -12.27
C LEU A 178 -16.68 8.96 -11.69
N SER A 179 -17.73 9.13 -12.50
CA SER A 179 -19.06 9.53 -12.03
C SER A 179 -19.70 8.49 -11.12
N LEU A 180 -19.46 7.20 -11.35
CA LEU A 180 -19.97 6.11 -10.52
C LEU A 180 -19.18 6.01 -9.20
N LEU A 181 -17.84 6.04 -9.28
CA LEU A 181 -16.96 5.89 -8.13
C LEU A 181 -16.94 7.12 -7.21
N SER A 182 -17.12 8.32 -7.75
CA SER A 182 -17.17 9.56 -6.95
C SER A 182 -18.46 9.71 -6.14
N ASN A 183 -19.51 8.97 -6.50
CA ASN A 183 -20.77 8.89 -5.76
C ASN A 183 -20.82 7.69 -4.80
N ASP A 184 -19.76 6.88 -4.75
CA ASP A 184 -19.70 5.68 -3.91
C ASP A 184 -19.29 6.02 -2.47
N ASP A 185 -20.22 5.81 -1.54
CA ASP A 185 -20.06 5.99 -0.11
C ASP A 185 -18.91 5.14 0.47
N GLU A 186 -18.62 3.96 -0.09
CA GLU A 186 -17.55 3.07 0.36
C GLU A 186 -16.16 3.65 0.03
N LEU A 187 -15.99 4.25 -1.15
CA LEU A 187 -14.74 4.90 -1.56
C LEU A 187 -14.47 6.15 -0.71
N ARG A 188 -15.51 6.94 -0.39
CA ARG A 188 -15.38 8.07 0.55
C ARG A 188 -15.02 7.61 1.96
N THR A 189 -15.54 6.46 2.37
CA THR A 189 -15.25 5.87 3.69
C THR A 189 -13.82 5.33 3.75
N LEU A 190 -13.35 4.75 2.64
CA LEU A 190 -12.04 4.11 2.51
C LEU A 190 -10.89 5.09 2.33
N LEU A 191 -11.12 6.23 1.66
CA LEU A 191 -10.15 7.34 1.54
C LEU A 191 -10.09 8.25 2.79
N GLY A 192 -10.71 7.82 3.88
CA GLY A 192 -10.68 8.52 5.17
C GLY A 192 -11.90 9.44 5.31
N HIS A 193 -12.64 9.24 6.40
CA HIS A 193 -13.78 10.06 6.82
C HIS A 193 -13.54 11.56 6.56
N GLY A 194 -14.29 12.16 5.64
CA GLY A 194 -14.68 13.58 5.60
C GLY A 194 -13.59 14.67 5.60
N ALA A 195 -12.32 14.37 5.85
CA ALA A 195 -11.28 15.38 6.01
C ALA A 195 -10.65 15.77 4.66
N PHE A 196 -10.64 14.87 3.68
CA PHE A 196 -10.22 15.19 2.31
C PHE A 196 -11.24 16.07 1.58
N THR A 197 -12.52 16.00 1.96
CA THR A 197 -13.60 16.75 1.29
C THR A 197 -14.03 18.02 2.04
N GLN A 198 -13.61 18.23 3.28
CA GLN A 198 -13.91 19.47 4.00
C GLN A 198 -13.08 20.68 3.55
N ARG A 199 -11.99 20.47 2.80
CA ARG A 199 -11.08 21.57 2.38
C ARG A 199 -11.05 21.88 0.90
N THR A 200 -11.78 21.16 0.07
CA THR A 200 -11.91 21.48 -1.34
C THR A 200 -13.33 21.97 -1.58
N GLU A 201 -13.43 23.12 -2.23
CA GLU A 201 -14.63 23.85 -2.59
C GLU A 201 -15.80 22.94 -3.03
N LYS A 202 -17.04 23.48 -3.02
CA LYS A 202 -18.32 22.85 -3.41
C LYS A 202 -18.39 22.26 -4.84
N ALA A 203 -17.29 21.81 -5.43
CA ALA A 203 -17.24 20.94 -6.58
C ALA A 203 -17.42 19.49 -6.13
N THR A 204 -18.34 18.77 -6.76
CA THR A 204 -18.42 17.31 -6.63
C THR A 204 -17.06 16.70 -6.99
N ALA A 205 -16.66 15.63 -6.30
CA ALA A 205 -15.40 14.91 -6.58
C ALA A 205 -15.25 14.59 -8.09
N PHE A 206 -16.36 14.34 -8.77
CA PHE A 206 -16.45 14.23 -10.23
C PHE A 206 -15.84 15.42 -10.99
N ARG A 207 -16.23 16.67 -10.68
CA ARG A 207 -15.71 17.87 -11.35
C ARG A 207 -14.22 18.10 -11.10
N HIS A 208 -13.70 17.62 -9.97
CA HIS A 208 -12.26 17.67 -9.68
C HIS A 208 -11.50 16.70 -10.57
N PHE A 209 -11.98 15.45 -10.70
CA PHE A 209 -11.36 14.44 -11.54
C PHE A 209 -11.54 14.70 -13.05
N GLU A 210 -12.64 15.32 -13.47
CA GLU A 210 -12.88 15.70 -14.87
C GLU A 210 -11.80 16.65 -15.40
N ARG A 211 -11.27 17.56 -14.56
CA ARG A 211 -10.22 18.52 -14.96
C ARG A 211 -8.83 17.90 -15.14
N LEU A 212 -8.62 16.66 -14.66
CA LEU A 212 -7.33 15.97 -14.72
C LEU A 212 -7.14 15.15 -16.00
N PHE A 213 -8.17 15.02 -16.84
CA PHE A 213 -8.16 14.21 -18.08
C PHE A 213 -8.70 14.99 -19.27
#